data_AF-A0A5E8BD96-F1
#
_entry.id   AF-A0A5E8BD96-F1
#
_cell.length_a   1.000
_cell.length_b   1.000
_cell.length_c   1.000
_cell.angle_alpha   90.00
_cell.angle_beta   90.00
_cell.angle_gamma   90.00
#
_symmetry.space_group_name_H-M   'P 1'
#
loop_
_entity.id
_entity.type
_entity.pdbx_description
1 polymer ?
#
loop_
_entity_poly.entity_id
_entity_poly.type
_entity_poly.pdbx_seq_one_letter_code
_entity_poly.pdbx_strand_id
1 'polypeptide(L)'
;MLRVHRKIPNLSPTHAFRAYSKFSLTSKKSIYKETITAAASECSGHDHGHAHGHGHNESVQPTFPARTRFAPSPTGLIHLGSLRTALYNYLLAKSTGGQFLLRLEDTDQNRLVQGAEENIYESLKWAGLNWDEGPIVGGPHGPYRQSERAATYTKYANQLIETGHAYRCFCSKERLDSLRESARTLHPPSMASYDRKCSHLSPEESSKRAAAGESHTIRFKAPTRYPEFRDLLHGHLNLQVQVNPADVRFDDPVLVKSDGLPTYHLANVVDDHLMLITHVVRGEEWLPSTPKHVAMYNAFGWTPPSFVHIPLLTSAGNKKLSKRSGDIGVLSLAKRGVFPEAMLNYVALYGWSPHREGSEVFTLSELEKAFSLDGLTKGNAKVDEKKLEFLNKHFFKLELENPDSLNTIARKIHEQLREESGESDIQNPLDISYIENNLSLLKNNITSVDEYLIKARHLHYIPNLGSTSDSPAAKYLVEARKSDTTKEILKAAISFLNESNIEQLADAKAFIDTLTKQSTAKKPLILQALRYALTGSAPGIDIPTNVYILGKSQSLARLERALTFL
;
A
#
# COMPACT_ATOMS: atom_id res chain seq x y z
N MET A 1 -35.62 69.58 14.81
CA MET A 1 -36.36 69.98 13.60
C MET A 1 -36.26 68.82 12.61
N LEU A 2 -37.29 68.18 12.09
CA LEU A 2 -38.74 68.37 12.07
C LEU A 2 -39.38 66.98 11.99
N ARG A 3 -40.43 66.76 12.81
CA ARG A 3 -41.44 65.70 12.69
C ARG A 3 -42.52 66.16 11.71
N VAL A 4 -43.13 65.24 10.95
CA VAL A 4 -44.57 65.22 10.62
C VAL A 4 -44.94 63.74 10.30
N HIS A 5 -45.58 62.91 11.15
CA HIS A 5 -47.03 62.72 11.44
C HIS A 5 -47.92 62.67 10.17
N ARG A 6 -48.97 61.87 9.97
CA ARG A 6 -49.84 60.90 10.68
C ARG A 6 -50.78 60.38 9.54
N LYS A 7 -51.41 59.19 9.51
CA LYS A 7 -52.61 58.79 10.27
C LYS A 7 -53.16 57.46 9.68
N ILE A 8 -53.65 56.58 10.54
CA ILE A 8 -54.50 55.40 10.27
C ILE A 8 -55.98 55.80 10.50
N PRO A 9 -56.98 55.12 9.90
CA PRO A 9 -57.91 54.27 10.68
C PRO A 9 -58.28 52.96 9.95
N ASN A 10 -58.14 51.78 10.58
CA ASN A 10 -59.16 50.98 11.31
C ASN A 10 -60.47 50.68 10.56
N LEU A 11 -60.75 49.38 10.32
CA LEU A 11 -61.92 48.61 10.84
C LEU A 11 -62.07 47.23 10.15
N SER A 12 -62.14 46.17 10.95
CA SER A 12 -62.58 44.80 10.64
C SER A 12 -64.11 44.66 10.84
N PRO A 13 -64.73 43.45 10.94
CA PRO A 13 -64.56 42.13 10.31
C PRO A 13 -65.90 41.65 9.68
N THR A 14 -65.97 40.45 9.06
CA THR A 14 -66.95 39.37 9.39
C THR A 14 -67.36 38.41 8.24
N HIS A 15 -67.45 37.12 8.62
CA HIS A 15 -68.33 36.02 8.13
C HIS A 15 -68.20 35.53 6.67
N ALA A 16 -68.33 34.25 6.31
CA ALA A 16 -68.53 32.97 7.00
C ALA A 16 -68.74 31.87 5.92
N PHE A 17 -68.22 30.66 6.16
CA PHE A 17 -68.75 29.31 5.80
C PHE A 17 -69.15 29.00 4.32
N ARG A 18 -68.95 27.82 3.70
CA ARG A 18 -68.95 26.40 4.14
C ARG A 18 -68.42 25.53 2.96
N ALA A 19 -67.61 24.48 3.21
CA ALA A 19 -67.94 23.03 3.05
C ALA A 19 -68.03 22.48 1.60
N TYR A 20 -67.62 21.26 1.19
CA TYR A 20 -66.94 20.07 1.76
C TYR A 20 -66.68 19.09 0.56
N SER A 21 -65.57 18.33 0.56
CA SER A 21 -65.49 16.87 0.25
C SER A 21 -64.02 16.48 0.03
N LYS A 22 -63.36 15.88 1.04
CA LYS A 22 -63.25 14.44 1.34
C LYS A 22 -62.40 13.66 0.33
N PHE A 23 -61.14 13.43 0.69
CA PHE A 23 -60.51 12.10 0.81
C PHE A 23 -59.34 12.21 1.79
N SER A 24 -59.28 11.31 2.79
CA SER A 24 -58.32 11.37 3.90
C SER A 24 -57.44 10.12 3.97
N LEU A 25 -56.16 10.38 4.25
CA LEU A 25 -55.22 9.71 5.18
C LEU A 25 -54.86 8.24 4.88
N THR A 26 -53.59 7.84 4.89
CA THR A 26 -52.72 7.76 6.09
C THR A 26 -51.23 7.81 5.69
N SER A 27 -50.46 8.84 6.08
CA SER A 27 -49.63 8.99 7.29
C SER A 27 -48.30 8.19 7.33
N LYS A 28 -47.18 8.89 7.06
CA LYS A 28 -45.87 8.67 7.70
C LYS A 28 -45.21 10.02 7.98
N LYS A 29 -45.18 10.41 9.26
CA LYS A 29 -44.33 11.45 9.88
C LYS A 29 -43.99 10.85 11.25
N SER A 30 -42.71 10.68 11.61
CA SER A 30 -41.73 11.68 12.05
C SER A 30 -41.40 11.33 13.49
N ILE A 31 -40.16 10.90 13.73
CA ILE A 31 -39.53 10.91 15.04
C ILE A 31 -38.14 11.48 14.78
N TYR A 32 -37.95 12.77 15.10
CA TYR A 32 -36.67 13.39 15.43
C TYR A 32 -36.99 14.81 15.91
N LYS A 33 -37.06 14.98 17.23
CA LYS A 33 -36.90 16.28 17.88
C LYS A 33 -36.46 16.07 19.32
N GLU A 34 -35.69 17.06 19.79
CA GLU A 34 -35.13 17.28 21.12
C GLU A 34 -33.75 16.62 21.29
N THR A 35 -32.65 17.37 21.43
CA THR A 35 -32.45 18.40 22.46
C THR A 35 -31.37 19.41 22.02
N ILE A 36 -31.66 20.72 22.09
CA ILE A 36 -30.69 21.83 22.04
C ILE A 36 -31.08 22.84 23.12
N THR A 37 -30.21 23.01 24.12
CA THR A 37 -30.01 24.13 25.08
C THR A 37 -29.11 23.57 26.19
N ALA A 38 -28.07 24.17 26.76
CA ALA A 38 -27.39 25.47 26.76
C ALA A 38 -25.89 25.12 27.07
N ALA A 39 -24.85 25.96 26.97
CA ALA A 39 -24.69 27.32 27.47
C ALA A 39 -23.41 27.94 26.89
N ALA A 40 -23.37 29.27 26.87
CA ALA A 40 -22.21 30.09 26.58
C ALA A 40 -21.84 30.90 27.83
N SER A 41 -20.58 30.82 28.26
CA SER A 41 -19.80 31.76 29.11
C SER A 41 -18.48 31.03 29.44
N GLU A 42 -17.27 31.58 29.52
CA GLU A 42 -16.71 32.93 29.50
C GLU A 42 -15.19 32.74 29.26
N CYS A 43 -14.52 33.77 28.73
CA CYS A 43 -13.07 33.79 28.48
C CYS A 43 -12.25 33.86 29.78
N SER A 44 -11.11 33.16 29.82
CA SER A 44 -9.75 33.72 30.09
C SER A 44 -8.79 32.65 30.64
N GLY A 45 -7.52 32.71 30.22
CA GLY A 45 -6.43 31.91 30.78
C GLY A 45 -5.45 31.41 29.72
N HIS A 46 -4.44 32.21 29.40
CA HIS A 46 -3.21 31.72 28.79
C HIS A 46 -2.52 30.80 29.80
N ASP A 47 -2.19 29.58 29.40
CA ASP A 47 -1.08 28.86 30.01
C ASP A 47 -0.41 27.94 28.98
N HIS A 48 0.91 28.08 28.86
CA HIS A 48 1.75 27.29 27.97
C HIS A 48 2.11 25.99 28.69
N GLY A 49 1.32 24.94 28.45
CA GLY A 49 1.62 23.59 28.92
C GLY A 49 1.56 22.58 27.78
N HIS A 50 2.68 21.90 27.52
CA HIS A 50 2.71 20.68 26.71
C HIS A 50 1.79 19.62 27.34
N ALA A 51 0.59 19.47 26.78
CA ALA A 51 -0.35 18.44 27.20
C ALA A 51 -0.48 17.38 26.10
N HIS A 52 -0.05 16.16 26.41
CA HIS A 52 -0.54 14.94 25.77
C HIS A 52 -2.04 14.82 26.09
N GLY A 53 -2.87 15.45 25.27
CA GLY A 53 -4.32 15.35 25.36
C GLY A 53 -4.81 14.07 24.72
N HIS A 54 -5.02 13.02 25.51
CA HIS A 54 -6.03 12.02 25.21
C HIS A 54 -7.41 12.64 25.46
N GLY A 55 -7.81 13.57 24.59
CA GLY A 55 -9.24 13.86 24.42
C GLY A 55 -9.85 12.64 23.76
N HIS A 56 -10.89 12.07 24.36
CA HIS A 56 -11.74 11.10 23.68
C HIS A 56 -12.40 11.81 22.47
N ASN A 57 -11.70 11.84 21.34
CA ASN A 57 -12.34 12.12 20.06
C ASN A 57 -13.37 11.02 19.86
N GLU A 58 -14.61 11.40 19.54
CA GLU A 58 -15.60 10.45 19.05
C GLU A 58 -14.99 9.62 17.93
N SER A 59 -15.20 8.30 17.99
CA SER A 59 -14.72 7.38 16.98
C SER A 59 -15.22 7.81 15.59
N VAL A 60 -14.30 7.87 14.63
CA VAL A 60 -14.59 8.15 13.22
C VAL A 60 -14.81 6.87 12.43
N GLN A 61 -14.73 5.70 13.07
CA GLN A 61 -15.05 4.43 12.45
C GLN A 61 -16.56 4.39 12.10
N PRO A 62 -16.93 4.03 10.87
CA PRO A 62 -18.33 3.93 10.51
C PRO A 62 -19.03 2.77 11.24
N THR A 63 -20.26 3.01 11.67
CA THR A 63 -21.14 2.04 12.34
C THR A 63 -22.03 1.24 11.37
N PHE A 64 -21.82 1.44 10.06
CA PHE A 64 -22.55 0.80 8.99
C PHE A 64 -21.59 0.23 7.94
N PRO A 65 -22.03 -0.73 7.10
CA PRO A 65 -21.19 -1.32 6.07
C PRO A 65 -20.62 -0.30 5.09
N ALA A 66 -19.29 -0.17 5.06
CA ALA A 66 -18.61 0.77 4.18
C ALA A 66 -18.46 0.19 2.76
N ARG A 67 -19.01 0.88 1.75
CA ARG A 67 -18.60 0.68 0.35
C ARG A 67 -17.37 1.55 0.06
N THR A 68 -16.25 0.89 -0.26
CA THR A 68 -14.94 1.49 -0.54
C THR A 68 -14.46 1.11 -1.93
N ARG A 69 -13.41 1.76 -2.44
CA ARG A 69 -12.83 1.39 -3.74
C ARG A 69 -11.33 1.62 -3.79
N PHE A 70 -10.63 0.70 -4.43
CA PHE A 70 -9.31 0.94 -5.00
C PHE A 70 -9.47 1.35 -6.46
N ALA A 71 -9.02 2.57 -6.77
CA ALA A 71 -9.21 3.20 -8.08
C ALA A 71 -7.86 3.54 -8.77
N PRO A 72 -7.04 2.56 -9.17
CA PRO A 72 -5.75 2.82 -9.79
C PRO A 72 -5.90 3.23 -11.27
N SER A 73 -5.02 4.11 -11.72
CA SER A 73 -4.77 4.32 -13.16
C SER A 73 -3.68 3.35 -13.64
N PRO A 74 -3.89 2.58 -14.73
CA PRO A 74 -2.91 1.62 -15.26
C PRO A 74 -1.74 2.31 -16.00
N THR A 75 -1.01 3.17 -15.28
CA THR A 75 0.09 4.01 -15.78
C THR A 75 1.46 3.55 -15.28
N GLY A 76 1.53 2.33 -14.75
CA GLY A 76 2.71 1.71 -14.16
C GLY A 76 2.34 0.62 -13.16
N LEU A 77 3.36 -0.05 -12.63
CA LEU A 77 3.19 -1.17 -11.71
C LEU A 77 2.67 -0.72 -10.34
N ILE A 78 2.00 -1.63 -9.63
CA ILE A 78 1.61 -1.43 -8.22
C ILE A 78 2.88 -1.32 -7.36
N HIS A 79 2.98 -0.19 -6.66
CA HIS A 79 4.00 0.08 -5.65
C HIS A 79 3.41 0.03 -4.23
N LEU A 80 4.27 0.08 -3.20
CA LEU A 80 3.87 -0.02 -1.79
C LEU A 80 2.75 0.95 -1.39
N GLY A 81 2.85 2.23 -1.79
CA GLY A 81 1.81 3.22 -1.50
C GLY A 81 0.43 2.88 -2.09
N SER A 82 0.39 2.30 -3.30
CA SER A 82 -0.85 1.86 -3.93
C SER A 82 -1.40 0.60 -3.25
N LEU A 83 -0.53 -0.37 -2.92
CA LEU A 83 -0.93 -1.57 -2.18
C LEU A 83 -1.49 -1.21 -0.80
N ARG A 84 -0.88 -0.26 -0.08
CA ARG A 84 -1.40 0.24 1.19
C ARG A 84 -2.78 0.88 1.03
N THR A 85 -2.97 1.70 -0.01
CA THR A 85 -4.28 2.31 -0.30
C THR A 85 -5.32 1.23 -0.57
N ALA A 86 -4.99 0.21 -1.36
CA ALA A 86 -5.86 -0.93 -1.60
C ALA A 86 -6.18 -1.67 -0.29
N LEU A 87 -5.16 -1.98 0.52
CA LEU A 87 -5.31 -2.67 1.80
C LEU A 87 -6.22 -1.90 2.76
N TYR A 88 -6.06 -0.59 2.96
CA TYR A 88 -6.92 0.15 3.88
C TYR A 88 -8.36 0.25 3.41
N ASN A 89 -8.61 0.35 2.10
CA ASN A 89 -9.98 0.27 1.57
C ASN A 89 -10.58 -1.13 1.80
N TYR A 90 -9.79 -2.18 1.58
CA TYR A 90 -10.17 -3.57 1.83
C TYR A 90 -10.48 -3.81 3.31
N LEU A 91 -9.58 -3.43 4.22
CA LEU A 91 -9.74 -3.60 5.66
C LEU A 91 -10.93 -2.82 6.21
N LEU A 92 -11.15 -1.58 5.75
CA LEU A 92 -12.33 -0.80 6.15
C LEU A 92 -13.64 -1.48 5.71
N ALA A 93 -13.68 -2.02 4.49
CA ALA A 93 -14.83 -2.78 4.01
C ALA A 93 -15.04 -4.03 4.86
N LYS A 94 -14.00 -4.85 5.08
CA LYS A 94 -14.14 -6.09 5.85
C LYS A 94 -14.47 -5.86 7.32
N SER A 95 -13.85 -4.88 7.98
CA SER A 95 -14.09 -4.60 9.41
C SER A 95 -15.48 -4.02 9.70
N THR A 96 -16.19 -3.55 8.66
CA THR A 96 -17.55 -3.00 8.76
C THR A 96 -18.61 -3.89 8.11
N GLY A 97 -18.23 -5.04 7.55
CA GLY A 97 -19.14 -5.91 6.78
C GLY A 97 -19.61 -5.31 5.46
N GLY A 98 -18.85 -4.36 4.91
CA GLY A 98 -19.10 -3.68 3.64
C GLY A 98 -18.44 -4.35 2.43
N GLN A 99 -18.19 -3.56 1.38
CA GLN A 99 -17.71 -4.06 0.08
C GLN A 99 -16.51 -3.26 -0.41
N PHE A 100 -15.56 -3.97 -0.99
CA PHE A 100 -14.33 -3.45 -1.57
C PHE A 100 -14.36 -3.59 -3.10
N LEU A 101 -14.34 -2.45 -3.80
CA LEU A 101 -14.45 -2.41 -5.25
C LEU A 101 -13.10 -2.14 -5.92
N LEU A 102 -12.91 -2.69 -7.12
CA LEU A 102 -11.83 -2.31 -8.04
C LEU A 102 -12.40 -1.53 -9.22
N ARG A 103 -11.90 -0.31 -9.46
CA ARG A 103 -12.26 0.50 -10.63
C ARG A 103 -10.99 0.97 -11.35
N LEU A 104 -10.90 0.75 -12.65
CA LEU A 104 -9.74 1.23 -13.42
C LEU A 104 -9.97 2.64 -13.95
N GLU A 105 -9.09 3.56 -13.57
CA GLU A 105 -9.13 4.96 -14.00
C GLU A 105 -8.18 5.19 -15.19
N ASP A 106 -8.59 4.66 -16.36
CA ASP A 106 -7.85 4.59 -17.61
C ASP A 106 -8.20 5.71 -18.62
N THR A 107 -8.70 6.85 -18.13
CA THR A 107 -9.16 7.97 -18.97
C THR A 107 -8.02 8.71 -19.71
N ASP A 108 -6.78 8.56 -19.25
CA ASP A 108 -5.58 9.15 -19.86
C ASP A 108 -4.82 8.11 -20.70
N GLN A 109 -5.34 7.91 -21.92
CA GLN A 109 -4.86 6.91 -22.88
C GLN A 109 -3.36 7.02 -23.19
N ASN A 110 -2.80 8.24 -23.18
CA ASN A 110 -1.38 8.49 -23.49
C ASN A 110 -0.42 8.04 -22.38
N ARG A 111 -0.93 7.81 -21.17
CA ARG A 111 -0.13 7.40 -20.01
C ARG A 111 -0.27 5.93 -19.68
N LEU A 112 -1.12 5.20 -20.40
CA LEU A 112 -1.32 3.78 -20.18
C LEU A 112 -0.03 3.01 -20.48
N VAL A 113 0.25 2.03 -19.63
CA VAL A 113 1.41 1.15 -19.77
C VAL A 113 0.90 -0.26 -20.03
N GLN A 114 1.34 -0.87 -21.13
CA GLN A 114 1.01 -2.25 -21.45
C GLN A 114 1.42 -3.18 -20.29
N GLY A 115 0.55 -4.11 -19.90
CA GLY A 115 0.80 -5.01 -18.78
C GLY A 115 0.51 -4.41 -17.39
N ALA A 116 0.22 -3.09 -17.29
CA ALA A 116 -0.04 -2.47 -16.00
C ALA A 116 -1.41 -2.86 -15.42
N GLU A 117 -2.43 -3.06 -16.26
CA GLU A 117 -3.73 -3.56 -15.84
C GLU A 117 -3.62 -4.99 -15.29
N GLU A 118 -2.95 -5.88 -16.01
CA GLU A 118 -2.68 -7.26 -15.58
C GLU A 118 -1.87 -7.28 -14.28
N ASN A 119 -0.85 -6.41 -14.18
CA ASN A 119 -0.07 -6.26 -12.96
C ASN A 119 -0.90 -5.84 -11.75
N ILE A 120 -1.93 -4.99 -11.92
CA ILE A 120 -2.84 -4.62 -10.85
C ILE A 120 -3.58 -5.86 -10.35
N TYR A 121 -4.17 -6.65 -11.25
CA TYR A 121 -4.93 -7.84 -10.90
C TYR A 121 -4.05 -8.90 -10.21
N GLU A 122 -2.88 -9.19 -10.79
CA GLU A 122 -1.93 -10.15 -10.24
C GLU A 122 -1.41 -9.72 -8.87
N SER A 123 -1.11 -8.43 -8.68
CA SER A 123 -0.61 -7.93 -7.39
C SER A 123 -1.65 -8.04 -6.29
N LEU A 124 -2.91 -7.69 -6.58
CA LEU A 124 -3.99 -7.78 -5.60
C LEU A 124 -4.33 -9.24 -5.28
N LYS A 125 -4.40 -10.11 -6.30
CA LYS A 125 -4.64 -11.55 -6.12
C LYS A 125 -3.52 -12.21 -5.32
N TRP A 126 -2.27 -11.93 -5.65
CA TRP A 126 -1.11 -12.42 -4.90
C TRP A 126 -1.16 -11.97 -3.44
N ALA A 127 -1.54 -10.72 -3.17
CA ALA A 127 -1.68 -10.21 -1.82
C ALA A 127 -2.92 -10.75 -1.09
N GLY A 128 -3.83 -11.49 -1.74
CA GLY A 128 -5.07 -11.97 -1.14
C GLY A 128 -6.18 -10.91 -1.01
N LEU A 129 -6.04 -9.76 -1.67
CA LEU A 129 -7.00 -8.66 -1.64
C LEU A 129 -8.08 -8.83 -2.72
N ASN A 130 -9.01 -9.76 -2.48
CA ASN A 130 -10.14 -9.99 -3.38
C ASN A 130 -11.14 -8.83 -3.33
N TRP A 131 -11.65 -8.42 -4.50
CA TRP A 131 -12.66 -7.37 -4.63
C TRP A 131 -14.04 -7.95 -4.90
N ASP A 132 -15.07 -7.33 -4.33
CA ASP A 132 -16.46 -7.76 -4.40
C ASP A 132 -17.13 -7.33 -5.72
N GLU A 133 -16.67 -6.22 -6.31
CA GLU A 133 -17.07 -5.78 -7.66
C GLU A 133 -15.86 -5.22 -8.42
N GLY A 134 -15.82 -5.40 -9.74
CA GLY A 134 -14.72 -4.90 -10.56
C GLY A 134 -14.74 -5.42 -12.00
N PRO A 135 -13.72 -5.11 -12.81
CA PRO A 135 -13.74 -5.39 -14.25
C PRO A 135 -13.84 -6.87 -14.62
N ILE A 136 -13.30 -7.76 -13.78
CA ILE A 136 -13.29 -9.22 -14.01
C ILE A 136 -14.53 -9.88 -13.39
N VAL A 137 -14.83 -9.57 -12.13
CA VAL A 137 -15.92 -10.22 -11.37
C VAL A 137 -17.30 -9.62 -11.69
N GLY A 138 -17.33 -8.48 -12.37
CA GLY A 138 -18.56 -7.74 -12.66
C GLY A 138 -19.12 -7.05 -11.42
N GLY A 139 -20.43 -6.79 -11.46
CA GLY A 139 -21.17 -6.12 -10.39
C GLY A 139 -22.27 -5.21 -10.93
N PRO A 140 -23.22 -4.80 -10.07
CA PRO A 140 -24.42 -4.07 -10.50
C PRO A 140 -24.14 -2.65 -11.00
N HIS A 141 -22.96 -2.09 -10.73
CA HIS A 141 -22.59 -0.71 -11.10
C HIS A 141 -21.59 -0.63 -12.26
N GLY A 142 -21.38 -1.75 -12.95
CA GLY A 142 -20.49 -1.82 -14.10
C GLY A 142 -20.92 -0.91 -15.26
N PRO A 143 -20.06 -0.73 -16.28
CA PRO A 143 -18.70 -1.27 -16.36
C PRO A 143 -17.74 -0.64 -15.34
N TYR A 144 -16.65 -1.32 -14.99
CA TYR A 144 -15.67 -0.87 -13.97
C TYR A 144 -14.36 -0.34 -14.56
N ARG A 145 -14.29 -0.18 -15.89
CA ARG A 145 -13.26 0.63 -16.57
C ARG A 145 -13.86 1.96 -16.98
N GLN A 146 -13.15 3.06 -16.75
CA GLN A 146 -13.68 4.38 -17.06
C GLN A 146 -13.71 4.64 -18.58
N SER A 147 -12.78 4.08 -19.36
CA SER A 147 -12.81 4.14 -20.82
C SER A 147 -14.11 3.60 -21.42
N GLU A 148 -14.71 2.58 -20.79
CA GLU A 148 -15.98 1.95 -21.20
C GLU A 148 -17.23 2.77 -20.79
N ARG A 149 -17.05 3.90 -20.09
CA ARG A 149 -18.14 4.70 -19.48
C ARG A 149 -18.31 6.08 -20.10
N ALA A 150 -17.70 6.35 -21.25
CA ALA A 150 -17.71 7.65 -21.92
C ALA A 150 -19.10 8.31 -22.00
N ALA A 151 -20.12 7.55 -22.45
CA ALA A 151 -21.50 8.05 -22.58
C ALA A 151 -22.10 8.53 -21.25
N THR A 152 -21.78 7.84 -20.14
CA THR A 152 -22.20 8.23 -18.79
C THR A 152 -21.65 9.61 -18.44
N TYR A 153 -20.36 9.84 -18.67
CA TYR A 153 -19.75 11.13 -18.35
C TYR A 153 -20.25 12.25 -19.26
N THR A 154 -20.47 11.98 -20.55
CA THR A 154 -21.09 12.95 -21.47
C THR A 154 -22.47 13.39 -20.96
N LYS A 155 -23.30 12.45 -20.50
CA LYS A 155 -24.61 12.75 -19.90
C LYS A 155 -24.48 13.72 -18.72
N TYR A 156 -23.61 13.42 -17.75
CA TYR A 156 -23.45 14.26 -16.56
C TYR A 156 -22.76 15.60 -16.86
N ALA A 157 -21.85 15.65 -17.82
CA ALA A 157 -21.27 16.91 -18.28
C ALA A 157 -22.32 17.82 -18.93
N ASN A 158 -23.23 17.26 -19.74
CA ASN A 158 -24.35 18.01 -20.33
C ASN A 158 -25.32 18.51 -19.26
N GLN A 159 -25.64 17.69 -18.26
CA GLN A 159 -26.46 18.12 -17.11
C GLN A 159 -25.83 19.33 -16.39
N LEU A 160 -24.51 19.36 -16.21
CA LEU A 160 -23.83 20.52 -15.62
C LEU A 160 -23.89 21.76 -16.53
N ILE A 161 -23.87 21.59 -17.85
CA ILE A 161 -24.06 22.71 -18.79
C ILE A 161 -25.49 23.27 -18.69
N GLU A 162 -26.50 22.40 -18.72
CA GLU A 162 -27.92 22.77 -18.64
C GLU A 162 -28.26 23.50 -17.33
N THR A 163 -27.62 23.10 -16.23
CA THR A 163 -27.79 23.73 -14.92
C THR A 163 -26.88 24.95 -14.69
N GLY A 164 -26.07 25.34 -15.68
CA GLY A 164 -25.18 26.51 -15.60
C GLY A 164 -23.92 26.33 -14.75
N HIS A 165 -23.61 25.10 -14.34
CA HIS A 165 -22.41 24.73 -13.56
C HIS A 165 -21.22 24.33 -14.44
N ALA A 166 -21.41 24.17 -15.74
CA ALA A 166 -20.35 23.96 -16.71
C ALA A 166 -20.61 24.73 -18.00
N TYR A 167 -19.58 24.88 -18.83
CA TYR A 167 -19.69 25.53 -20.13
C TYR A 167 -18.66 24.97 -21.12
N ARG A 168 -18.94 25.10 -22.42
CA ARG A 168 -17.99 24.72 -23.48
C ARG A 168 -16.93 25.80 -23.65
N CYS A 169 -15.67 25.38 -23.72
CA CYS A 169 -14.51 26.24 -23.93
C CYS A 169 -13.82 25.89 -25.26
N PHE A 170 -13.79 26.87 -26.16
CA PHE A 170 -13.21 26.79 -27.51
C PHE A 170 -11.81 27.44 -27.58
N CYS A 171 -11.17 27.69 -26.43
CA CYS A 171 -9.83 28.30 -26.40
C CYS A 171 -8.78 27.30 -26.89
N SER A 172 -7.88 27.74 -27.77
CA SER A 172 -6.75 26.93 -28.25
C SER A 172 -5.75 26.63 -27.12
N LYS A 173 -4.93 25.59 -27.31
CA LYS A 173 -3.91 25.18 -26.34
C LYS A 173 -2.87 26.28 -26.13
N GLU A 174 -2.42 26.92 -27.20
CA GLU A 174 -1.41 27.98 -27.20
C GLU A 174 -1.86 29.16 -26.34
N ARG A 175 -3.13 29.56 -26.47
CA ARG A 175 -3.74 30.59 -25.62
C ARG A 175 -3.72 30.18 -24.15
N LEU A 176 -4.15 28.95 -23.86
CA LEU A 176 -4.23 28.46 -22.48
C LEU A 176 -2.83 28.36 -21.84
N ASP A 177 -1.82 28.00 -22.61
CA ASP A 177 -0.43 27.94 -22.14
C ASP A 177 0.13 29.34 -21.84
N SER A 178 -0.16 30.34 -22.68
CA SER A 178 0.14 31.75 -22.40
C SER A 178 -0.53 32.27 -21.12
N LEU A 179 -1.78 31.88 -20.87
CA LEU A 179 -2.47 32.22 -19.62
C LEU A 179 -1.84 31.52 -18.41
N ARG A 180 -1.41 30.26 -18.53
CA ARG A 180 -0.71 29.58 -17.43
C ARG A 180 0.61 30.25 -17.10
N GLU A 181 1.39 30.59 -18.13
CA GLU A 181 2.70 31.22 -17.94
C GLU A 181 2.55 32.60 -17.31
N SER A 182 1.65 33.44 -17.83
CA SER A 182 1.39 34.76 -17.25
C SER A 182 0.85 34.69 -15.82
N ALA A 183 0.12 33.63 -15.43
CA ALA A 183 -0.34 33.47 -14.04
C ALA A 183 0.81 33.14 -13.09
N ARG A 184 1.78 32.36 -13.56
CA ARG A 184 2.97 31.95 -12.79
C ARG A 184 3.96 33.08 -12.57
N THR A 185 4.03 34.05 -13.48
CA THR A 185 4.92 35.21 -13.39
C THR A 185 4.34 36.38 -12.61
N LEU A 186 3.08 36.29 -12.16
CA LEU A 186 2.49 37.26 -11.23
C LEU A 186 3.21 37.24 -9.88
N HIS A 187 3.13 38.35 -9.15
CA HIS A 187 3.72 38.49 -7.82
C HIS A 187 2.63 38.95 -6.83
N PRO A 188 2.13 38.08 -5.94
CA PRO A 188 2.42 36.64 -5.83
C PRO A 188 1.87 35.84 -7.03
N PRO A 189 2.41 34.64 -7.33
CA PRO A 189 1.91 33.82 -8.43
C PRO A 189 0.48 33.35 -8.17
N SER A 190 -0.29 33.18 -9.24
CA SER A 190 -1.64 32.63 -9.19
C SER A 190 -1.64 31.17 -9.65
N MET A 191 -2.26 30.28 -8.86
CA MET A 191 -2.47 28.88 -9.22
C MET A 191 -3.69 28.71 -10.14
N ALA A 192 -4.61 29.67 -10.10
CA ALA A 192 -5.67 29.82 -11.10
C ALA A 192 -5.14 30.60 -12.32
N SER A 193 -5.49 30.15 -13.53
CA SER A 193 -4.96 30.74 -14.76
C SER A 193 -6.01 31.13 -15.78
N TYR A 194 -7.22 30.57 -15.71
CA TYR A 194 -8.22 30.76 -16.74
C TYR A 194 -9.01 32.05 -16.54
N ASP A 195 -9.25 32.78 -17.62
CA ASP A 195 -9.89 34.10 -17.60
C ASP A 195 -11.39 34.04 -17.87
N ARG A 196 -11.98 32.84 -17.87
CA ARG A 196 -13.42 32.64 -18.11
C ARG A 196 -13.94 33.14 -19.46
N LYS A 197 -13.07 33.36 -20.45
CA LYS A 197 -13.44 33.87 -21.78
C LYS A 197 -14.69 33.21 -22.38
N CYS A 198 -14.78 31.87 -22.32
CA CYS A 198 -15.91 31.15 -22.91
C CYS A 198 -17.13 30.99 -21.99
N SER A 199 -17.04 31.38 -20.72
CA SER A 199 -18.15 31.23 -19.75
C SER A 199 -19.30 32.21 -20.01
N HIS A 200 -19.06 33.25 -20.80
CA HIS A 200 -20.02 34.29 -21.16
C HIS A 200 -20.68 34.08 -22.52
N LEU A 201 -20.35 32.99 -23.23
CA LEU A 201 -21.02 32.65 -24.49
C LEU A 201 -22.49 32.32 -24.20
N SER A 202 -23.41 32.79 -25.05
CA SER A 202 -24.81 32.40 -24.94
C SER A 202 -24.96 30.90 -25.21
N PRO A 203 -25.98 30.23 -24.63
CA PRO A 203 -26.26 28.83 -24.91
C PRO A 203 -26.41 28.53 -26.41
N GLU A 204 -27.03 29.44 -27.17
CA GLU A 204 -27.24 29.32 -28.62
C GLU A 204 -25.90 29.37 -29.37
N GLU A 205 -25.05 30.36 -29.08
CA GLU A 205 -23.75 30.49 -29.75
C GLU A 205 -22.82 29.31 -29.41
N SER A 206 -22.80 28.90 -28.14
CA SER A 206 -22.05 27.73 -27.69
C SER A 206 -22.49 26.45 -28.43
N SER A 207 -23.80 26.26 -28.59
CA SER A 207 -24.36 25.10 -29.26
C SER A 207 -24.13 25.13 -30.77
N LYS A 208 -24.24 26.30 -31.39
CA LYS A 208 -23.96 26.50 -32.82
C LYS A 208 -22.51 26.16 -33.16
N ARG A 209 -21.54 26.64 -32.39
CA ARG A 209 -20.11 26.35 -32.57
C ARG A 209 -19.79 24.86 -32.39
N ALA A 210 -20.37 24.24 -31.36
CA ALA A 210 -20.22 22.81 -31.12
C ALA A 210 -20.84 21.97 -32.26
N ALA A 211 -22.04 22.33 -32.73
CA ALA A 211 -22.71 21.65 -33.86
C ALA A 211 -21.97 21.83 -35.19
N ALA A 212 -21.24 22.94 -35.36
CA ALA A 212 -20.35 23.18 -36.49
C ALA A 212 -19.04 22.34 -36.45
N GLY A 213 -18.86 21.51 -35.41
CA GLY A 213 -17.68 20.65 -35.26
C GLY A 213 -16.44 21.37 -34.71
N GLU A 214 -16.59 22.58 -34.15
CA GLU A 214 -15.46 23.28 -33.55
C GLU A 214 -14.96 22.54 -32.30
N SER A 215 -13.66 22.26 -32.26
CA SER A 215 -13.01 21.57 -31.15
C SER A 215 -13.19 22.36 -29.84
N HIS A 216 -13.65 21.67 -28.80
CA HIS A 216 -13.92 22.30 -27.51
C HIS A 216 -13.72 21.34 -26.35
N THR A 217 -13.55 21.91 -25.17
CA THR A 217 -13.56 21.20 -23.89
C THR A 217 -14.81 21.58 -23.10
N ILE A 218 -15.19 20.79 -22.11
CA ILE A 218 -16.20 21.20 -21.12
C ILE A 218 -15.46 21.56 -19.84
N ARG A 219 -15.69 22.77 -19.32
CA ARG A 219 -15.09 23.25 -18.06
C ARG A 219 -16.13 23.34 -16.96
N PHE A 220 -15.73 23.00 -15.75
CA PHE A 220 -16.51 23.29 -14.55
C PHE A 220 -16.44 24.79 -14.27
N LYS A 221 -17.59 25.41 -14.00
CA LYS A 221 -17.66 26.79 -13.55
C LYS A 221 -17.42 26.81 -12.04
N ALA A 222 -16.15 26.93 -11.65
CA ALA A 222 -15.77 26.84 -10.24
C ALA A 222 -16.43 27.96 -9.40
N PRO A 223 -16.79 27.71 -8.14
CA PRO A 223 -17.23 28.80 -7.26
C PRO A 223 -16.06 29.75 -6.97
N THR A 224 -16.36 31.00 -6.60
CA THR A 224 -15.33 31.97 -6.18
C THR A 224 -14.58 31.51 -4.93
N ARG A 225 -15.28 30.80 -4.04
CA ARG A 225 -14.72 30.17 -2.85
C ARG A 225 -15.13 28.71 -2.84
N TYR A 226 -14.18 27.80 -2.74
CA TYR A 226 -14.47 26.38 -2.65
C TYR A 226 -15.07 26.03 -1.28
N PRO A 227 -15.97 25.03 -1.21
CA PRO A 227 -16.56 24.60 0.06
C PRO A 227 -15.49 24.00 0.96
N GLU A 228 -15.63 24.26 2.26
CA GLU A 228 -14.88 23.58 3.31
C GLU A 228 -15.38 22.13 3.43
N PHE A 229 -14.53 21.23 3.90
CA PHE A 229 -14.89 19.82 4.04
C PHE A 229 -14.23 19.20 5.27
N ARG A 230 -14.83 18.13 5.78
CA ARG A 230 -14.27 17.32 6.85
C ARG A 230 -13.57 16.09 6.27
N ASP A 231 -12.29 15.95 6.56
CA ASP A 231 -11.54 14.71 6.39
C ASP A 231 -11.54 13.96 7.74
N LEU A 232 -11.78 12.65 7.72
CA LEU A 232 -11.87 11.89 8.98
C LEU A 232 -10.52 11.74 9.69
N LEU A 233 -9.39 11.87 8.98
CA LEU A 233 -8.06 11.90 9.59
C LEU A 233 -7.64 13.35 9.91
N HIS A 234 -7.71 14.25 8.94
CA HIS A 234 -7.18 15.61 9.07
C HIS A 234 -8.13 16.62 9.74
N GLY A 235 -9.39 16.26 9.94
CA GLY A 235 -10.40 17.14 10.55
C GLY A 235 -11.01 18.11 9.54
N HIS A 236 -11.45 19.28 10.02
CA HIS A 236 -12.07 20.30 9.18
C HIS A 236 -11.03 21.09 8.40
N LEU A 237 -11.17 21.14 7.07
CA LEU A 237 -10.20 21.74 6.16
C LEU A 237 -10.85 22.81 5.27
N ASN A 238 -10.16 23.94 5.15
CA ASN A 238 -10.53 25.06 4.28
C ASN A 238 -9.38 25.32 3.29
N LEU A 239 -9.32 24.50 2.24
CA LEU A 239 -8.30 24.60 1.19
C LEU A 239 -8.82 25.47 0.04
N GLN A 240 -8.22 26.65 -0.13
CA GLN A 240 -8.54 27.58 -1.21
C GLN A 240 -7.42 27.62 -2.25
N VAL A 241 -7.79 27.93 -3.50
CA VAL A 241 -6.81 28.14 -4.57
C VAL A 241 -6.10 29.47 -4.32
N GLN A 242 -4.77 29.46 -4.36
CA GLN A 242 -3.99 30.70 -4.33
C GLN A 242 -4.25 31.50 -5.60
N VAL A 243 -4.74 32.72 -5.45
CA VAL A 243 -5.01 33.66 -6.54
C VAL A 243 -4.25 34.96 -6.31
N ASN A 244 -3.90 35.66 -7.39
CA ASN A 244 -3.34 37.00 -7.28
C ASN A 244 -4.50 38.02 -7.14
N PRO A 245 -4.48 38.92 -6.14
CA PRO A 245 -5.56 39.88 -5.92
C PRO A 245 -5.63 41.00 -6.98
N ALA A 246 -4.51 41.30 -7.67
CA ALA A 246 -4.44 42.31 -8.71
C ALA A 246 -4.82 41.77 -10.11
N ASP A 247 -4.83 40.45 -10.28
CA ASP A 247 -5.22 39.78 -11.53
C ASP A 247 -6.08 38.54 -11.20
N VAL A 248 -7.39 38.75 -11.14
CA VAL A 248 -8.37 37.74 -10.73
C VAL A 248 -8.56 36.73 -11.85
N ARG A 249 -8.02 35.53 -11.65
CA ARG A 249 -8.16 34.37 -12.53
C ARG A 249 -8.93 33.25 -11.86
N PHE A 250 -9.46 32.36 -12.67
CA PHE A 250 -10.34 31.27 -12.25
C PHE A 250 -9.69 29.91 -12.50
N ASP A 251 -9.99 28.96 -11.62
CA ASP A 251 -9.46 27.60 -11.70
C ASP A 251 -10.18 26.80 -12.80
N ASP A 252 -11.50 26.99 -12.92
CA ASP A 252 -12.43 26.38 -13.90
C ASP A 252 -11.87 25.13 -14.60
N PRO A 253 -11.71 24.02 -13.85
CA PRO A 253 -11.00 22.84 -14.33
C PRO A 253 -11.74 22.20 -15.51
N VAL A 254 -10.99 21.58 -16.42
CA VAL A 254 -11.56 20.81 -17.52
C VAL A 254 -12.21 19.55 -16.96
N LEU A 255 -13.46 19.30 -17.33
CA LEU A 255 -14.25 18.10 -17.01
C LEU A 255 -14.22 17.09 -18.15
N VAL A 256 -14.27 17.56 -19.39
CA VAL A 256 -14.22 16.72 -20.61
C VAL A 256 -13.22 17.34 -21.58
N LYS A 257 -12.30 16.52 -22.07
CA LYS A 257 -11.27 16.89 -23.05
C LYS A 257 -11.88 17.03 -24.45
N SER A 258 -11.11 17.54 -25.41
CA SER A 258 -11.54 17.69 -26.79
C SER A 258 -11.73 16.37 -27.54
N ASP A 259 -11.15 15.29 -27.04
CA ASP A 259 -11.37 13.92 -27.53
C ASP A 259 -12.69 13.30 -27.01
N GLY A 260 -13.46 14.04 -26.20
CA GLY A 260 -14.72 13.58 -25.62
C GLY A 260 -14.56 12.73 -24.34
N LEU A 261 -13.34 12.37 -23.96
CA LEU A 261 -13.08 11.62 -22.72
C LEU A 261 -13.12 12.55 -21.50
N PRO A 262 -13.62 12.07 -20.35
CA PRO A 262 -13.60 12.84 -19.12
C PRO A 262 -12.17 13.05 -18.61
N THR A 263 -12.00 14.05 -17.75
CA THR A 263 -10.84 14.13 -16.87
C THR A 263 -11.09 13.32 -15.59
N TYR A 264 -10.02 13.07 -14.83
CA TYR A 264 -10.07 12.46 -13.51
C TYR A 264 -11.16 13.07 -12.62
N HIS A 265 -11.31 14.40 -12.60
CA HIS A 265 -12.25 15.05 -11.68
C HIS A 265 -13.71 14.68 -11.95
N LEU A 266 -14.14 14.70 -13.22
CA LEU A 266 -15.51 14.35 -13.58
C LEU A 266 -15.76 12.86 -13.35
N ALA A 267 -14.87 12.01 -13.88
CA ALA A 267 -15.05 10.56 -13.83
C ALA A 267 -15.05 10.04 -12.39
N ASN A 268 -14.14 10.53 -11.54
CA ASN A 268 -14.04 10.13 -10.14
C ASN A 268 -15.31 10.50 -9.33
N VAL A 269 -15.82 11.73 -9.47
CA VAL A 269 -17.04 12.18 -8.75
C VAL A 269 -18.28 11.42 -9.23
N VAL A 270 -18.44 11.29 -10.55
CA VAL A 270 -19.60 10.58 -11.13
C VAL A 270 -19.59 9.12 -10.73
N ASP A 271 -18.46 8.43 -10.82
CA ASP A 271 -18.41 7.00 -10.50
C ASP A 271 -18.48 6.73 -9.01
N ASP A 272 -17.87 7.55 -8.15
CA ASP A 272 -18.01 7.38 -6.70
C ASP A 272 -19.49 7.55 -6.28
N HIS A 273 -20.25 8.46 -6.89
CA HIS A 273 -21.69 8.57 -6.68
C HIS A 273 -22.45 7.35 -7.23
N LEU A 274 -22.24 6.98 -8.49
CA LEU A 274 -23.00 5.90 -9.14
C LEU A 274 -22.69 4.50 -8.61
N MET A 275 -21.50 4.29 -8.08
CA MET A 275 -21.09 3.04 -7.42
C MET A 275 -21.41 3.03 -5.93
N LEU A 276 -22.09 4.08 -5.44
CA LEU A 276 -22.52 4.23 -4.05
C LEU A 276 -21.36 4.15 -3.05
N ILE A 277 -20.23 4.77 -3.39
CA ILE A 277 -19.08 4.83 -2.49
C ILE A 277 -19.44 5.68 -1.28
N THR A 278 -19.17 5.14 -0.10
CA THR A 278 -19.45 5.79 1.18
C THR A 278 -18.20 6.44 1.78
N HIS A 279 -17.04 5.80 1.57
CA HIS A 279 -15.76 6.23 2.12
C HIS A 279 -14.70 6.21 1.02
N VAL A 280 -14.07 7.36 0.81
CA VAL A 280 -12.95 7.53 -0.13
C VAL A 280 -11.66 7.56 0.68
N VAL A 281 -10.98 6.43 0.76
CA VAL A 281 -9.64 6.31 1.34
C VAL A 281 -8.60 6.40 0.20
N ARG A 282 -7.78 7.46 0.18
CA ARG A 282 -6.78 7.71 -0.87
C ARG A 282 -5.58 8.47 -0.33
N GLY A 283 -4.47 8.52 -1.08
CA GLY A 283 -3.28 9.25 -0.66
C GLY A 283 -3.51 10.77 -0.54
N GLU A 284 -2.79 11.42 0.38
CA GLU A 284 -2.86 12.86 0.66
C GLU A 284 -2.48 13.77 -0.52
N GLU A 285 -1.83 13.25 -1.56
CA GLU A 285 -1.57 14.03 -2.78
C GLU A 285 -2.86 14.50 -3.47
N TRP A 286 -3.99 13.84 -3.18
CA TRP A 286 -5.31 14.19 -3.72
C TRP A 286 -6.07 15.20 -2.85
N LEU A 287 -5.55 15.55 -1.67
CA LEU A 287 -6.19 16.48 -0.75
C LEU A 287 -6.52 17.85 -1.40
N PRO A 288 -5.64 18.45 -2.24
CA PRO A 288 -5.96 19.69 -2.95
C PRO A 288 -7.09 19.58 -3.98
N SER A 289 -7.47 18.37 -4.39
CA SER A 289 -8.58 18.13 -5.33
C SER A 289 -9.93 18.01 -4.62
N THR A 290 -9.96 17.68 -3.33
CA THR A 290 -11.18 17.40 -2.59
C THR A 290 -12.17 18.57 -2.54
N PRO A 291 -11.77 19.84 -2.33
CA PRO A 291 -12.71 20.97 -2.41
C PRO A 291 -13.38 21.09 -3.78
N LYS A 292 -12.65 20.75 -4.85
CA LYS A 292 -13.19 20.73 -6.23
C LYS A 292 -14.23 19.62 -6.38
N HIS A 293 -13.94 18.43 -5.84
CA HIS A 293 -14.87 17.31 -5.85
C HIS A 293 -16.15 17.63 -5.06
N VAL A 294 -16.03 18.20 -3.85
CA VAL A 294 -17.18 18.62 -3.03
C VAL A 294 -18.02 19.68 -3.76
N ALA A 295 -17.38 20.65 -4.44
CA ALA A 295 -18.10 21.62 -5.27
C ALA A 295 -18.86 20.95 -6.43
N MET A 296 -18.32 19.91 -7.04
CA MET A 296 -19.00 19.13 -8.08
C MET A 296 -20.18 18.33 -7.52
N TYR A 297 -20.03 17.66 -6.37
CA TYR A 297 -21.15 17.00 -5.68
C TYR A 297 -22.29 18.00 -5.39
N ASN A 298 -21.95 19.19 -4.87
CA ASN A 298 -22.93 20.25 -4.63
C ASN A 298 -23.63 20.73 -5.92
N ALA A 299 -22.89 20.87 -7.01
CA ALA A 299 -23.43 21.27 -8.31
C ALA A 299 -24.40 20.22 -8.90
N PHE A 300 -24.19 18.93 -8.62
CA PHE A 300 -25.12 17.86 -8.96
C PHE A 300 -26.29 17.72 -7.97
N GLY A 301 -26.25 18.40 -6.82
CA GLY A 301 -27.20 18.19 -5.73
C GLY A 301 -27.03 16.85 -5.00
N TRP A 302 -25.81 16.31 -5.02
CA TRP A 302 -25.46 15.03 -4.39
C TRP A 302 -24.75 15.23 -3.05
N THR A 303 -24.87 14.25 -2.16
CA THR A 303 -24.09 14.20 -0.93
C THR A 303 -22.70 13.59 -1.19
N PRO A 304 -21.60 14.28 -0.85
CA PRO A 304 -20.26 13.70 -0.96
C PRO A 304 -20.06 12.51 -0.01
N PRO A 305 -19.20 11.53 -0.37
CA PRO A 305 -18.77 10.50 0.56
C PRO A 305 -17.90 11.09 1.68
N SER A 306 -17.65 10.29 2.72
CA SER A 306 -16.63 10.62 3.71
C SER A 306 -15.23 10.46 3.10
N PHE A 307 -14.33 11.41 3.40
CA PHE A 307 -12.96 11.40 2.87
C PHE A 307 -11.95 11.04 3.96
N VAL A 308 -10.96 10.21 3.59
CA VAL A 308 -9.81 9.85 4.42
C VAL A 308 -8.56 9.95 3.56
N HIS A 309 -7.70 10.93 3.85
CA HIS A 309 -6.44 11.11 3.11
C HIS A 309 -5.27 10.53 3.89
N ILE A 310 -4.61 9.50 3.34
CA ILE A 310 -3.55 8.77 4.03
C ILE A 310 -2.16 9.38 3.72
N PRO A 311 -1.26 9.54 4.71
CA PRO A 311 0.02 10.22 4.52
C PRO A 311 0.92 9.54 3.50
N LEU A 312 1.76 10.28 2.77
CA LEU A 312 2.70 9.68 1.82
C LEU A 312 3.73 8.76 2.52
N LEU A 313 4.11 7.69 1.81
CA LEU A 313 5.26 6.88 2.20
C LEU A 313 6.56 7.57 1.75
N THR A 314 7.49 7.73 2.67
CA THR A 314 8.79 8.36 2.42
C THR A 314 9.94 7.41 2.73
N SER A 315 11.06 7.57 2.03
CA SER A 315 12.32 6.91 2.41
C SER A 315 12.89 7.51 3.69
N ALA A 316 13.91 6.87 4.27
CA ALA A 316 14.62 7.39 5.44
C ALA A 316 15.13 8.84 5.27
N GLY A 317 15.44 9.24 4.03
CA GLY A 317 15.86 10.61 3.67
C GLY A 317 14.71 11.60 3.42
N ASN A 318 13.47 11.30 3.84
CA ASN A 318 12.26 12.11 3.62
C ASN A 318 11.91 12.37 2.14
N LYS A 319 12.54 11.68 1.20
CA LYS A 319 12.12 11.72 -0.20
C LYS A 319 10.91 10.83 -0.38
N LYS A 320 9.92 11.29 -1.15
CA LYS A 320 8.82 10.43 -1.61
C LYS A 320 9.44 9.18 -2.22
N LEU A 321 9.00 7.99 -1.79
CA LEU A 321 9.36 6.74 -2.47
C LEU A 321 8.96 6.91 -3.94
N SER A 322 9.97 7.04 -4.78
CA SER A 322 9.81 7.50 -6.15
C SER A 322 9.89 6.31 -7.08
N LYS A 323 9.02 6.29 -8.09
CA LYS A 323 9.06 5.35 -9.21
C LYS A 323 10.45 5.23 -9.89
N ARG A 324 11.39 6.14 -9.61
CA ARG A 324 12.75 6.23 -10.19
C ARG A 324 13.88 5.70 -9.31
N SER A 325 13.62 5.41 -8.03
CA SER A 325 14.64 4.90 -7.09
C SER A 325 14.91 3.39 -7.22
N GLY A 326 14.40 2.74 -8.27
CA GLY A 326 14.37 1.28 -8.35
C GLY A 326 13.23 0.67 -7.54
N ASP A 327 12.15 1.43 -7.30
CA ASP A 327 10.96 1.00 -6.54
C ASP A 327 10.46 -0.34 -7.08
N ILE A 328 10.75 -1.36 -6.28
CA ILE A 328 10.47 -2.76 -6.54
C ILE A 328 8.94 -2.87 -6.57
N GLY A 329 8.36 -3.04 -7.76
CA GLY A 329 6.94 -3.36 -7.89
C GLY A 329 6.60 -4.53 -6.96
N VAL A 330 5.38 -4.56 -6.43
CA VAL A 330 5.00 -5.55 -5.40
C VAL A 330 5.34 -7.00 -5.83
N LEU A 331 5.07 -7.35 -7.09
CA LEU A 331 5.42 -8.66 -7.64
C LEU A 331 6.94 -8.92 -7.76
N SER A 332 7.77 -7.90 -7.84
CA SER A 332 9.22 -8.06 -7.81
C SER A 332 9.73 -8.39 -6.40
N LEU A 333 9.10 -7.84 -5.34
CA LEU A 333 9.34 -8.30 -3.97
C LEU A 333 8.84 -9.74 -3.77
N ALA A 334 7.68 -10.08 -4.32
CA ALA A 334 7.16 -11.45 -4.33
C ALA A 334 8.15 -12.44 -4.99
N LYS A 335 8.71 -12.08 -6.15
CA LYS A 335 9.73 -12.88 -6.85
C LYS A 335 11.01 -13.09 -6.04
N ARG A 336 11.34 -12.15 -5.14
CA ARG A 336 12.45 -12.26 -4.18
C ARG A 336 12.12 -13.07 -2.91
N GLY A 337 10.97 -13.75 -2.89
CA GLY A 337 10.56 -14.60 -1.78
C GLY A 337 9.93 -13.84 -0.61
N VAL A 338 9.40 -12.64 -0.84
CA VAL A 338 8.57 -11.97 0.16
C VAL A 338 7.19 -12.62 0.20
N PHE A 339 6.70 -12.94 1.40
CA PHE A 339 5.36 -13.50 1.61
C PHE A 339 4.27 -12.42 1.53
N PRO A 340 3.08 -12.73 0.99
CA PRO A 340 1.99 -11.76 0.90
C PRO A 340 1.53 -11.28 2.29
N GLU A 341 1.51 -12.16 3.29
CA GLU A 341 1.18 -11.84 4.68
C GLU A 341 2.19 -10.85 5.27
N ALA A 342 3.49 -11.11 5.04
CA ALA A 342 4.57 -10.21 5.46
C ALA A 342 4.42 -8.84 4.81
N MET A 343 4.11 -8.81 3.51
CA MET A 343 3.91 -7.57 2.77
C MET A 343 2.71 -6.77 3.28
N LEU A 344 1.56 -7.43 3.47
CA LEU A 344 0.35 -6.77 3.94
C LEU A 344 0.51 -6.24 5.36
N ASN A 345 1.06 -7.06 6.27
CA ASN A 345 1.39 -6.62 7.62
C ASN A 345 2.36 -5.45 7.61
N TYR A 346 3.39 -5.50 6.76
CA TYR A 346 4.37 -4.43 6.62
C TYR A 346 3.74 -3.11 6.18
N VAL A 347 2.94 -3.12 5.10
CA VAL A 347 2.31 -1.88 4.62
C VAL A 347 1.20 -1.38 5.54
N ALA A 348 0.54 -2.28 6.28
CA ALA A 348 -0.49 -1.92 7.26
C ALA A 348 0.05 -1.06 8.40
N LEU A 349 1.29 -1.27 8.83
CA LEU A 349 1.88 -0.53 9.95
C LEU A 349 2.31 0.90 9.57
N TYR A 350 2.28 1.26 8.28
CA TYR A 350 2.71 2.59 7.82
C TYR A 350 1.53 3.55 7.65
N GLY A 351 1.21 4.25 8.72
CA GLY A 351 0.09 5.20 8.78
C GLY A 351 -1.12 4.67 9.54
N TRP A 352 -0.99 3.51 10.17
CA TRP A 352 -1.97 2.92 11.08
C TRP A 352 -1.25 2.22 12.24
N SER A 353 -1.81 2.36 13.44
CA SER A 353 -1.35 1.69 14.65
C SER A 353 -2.53 0.96 15.29
N PRO A 354 -2.34 -0.28 15.78
CA PRO A 354 -3.33 -0.93 16.63
C PRO A 354 -3.51 -0.11 17.93
N HIS A 355 -4.74 -0.07 18.47
CA HIS A 355 -5.07 0.70 19.68
C HIS A 355 -4.50 0.11 20.97
N ARG A 356 -3.96 -1.10 20.94
CA ARG A 356 -3.40 -1.78 22.13
C ARG A 356 -1.91 -2.00 21.91
N GLU A 357 -1.11 -1.75 22.94
CA GLU A 357 0.26 -2.26 23.03
C GLU A 357 0.20 -3.79 22.81
N GLY A 358 0.79 -4.25 21.72
CA GLY A 358 0.60 -5.62 21.26
C GLY A 358 1.46 -5.92 20.04
N SER A 359 1.56 -7.22 19.73
CA SER A 359 2.33 -7.79 18.62
C SER A 359 2.28 -6.93 17.36
N GLU A 360 3.44 -6.71 16.72
CA GLU A 360 3.54 -6.05 15.42
C GLU A 360 3.31 -7.02 14.25
N VAL A 361 3.06 -8.29 14.58
CA VAL A 361 2.76 -9.36 13.63
C VAL A 361 1.26 -9.59 13.58
N PHE A 362 0.68 -9.47 12.39
CA PHE A 362 -0.73 -9.68 12.10
C PHE A 362 -0.91 -10.44 10.79
N THR A 363 -1.74 -11.48 10.82
CA THR A 363 -2.34 -12.06 9.62
C THR A 363 -3.38 -11.11 9.02
N LEU A 364 -3.76 -11.33 7.76
CA LEU A 364 -4.83 -10.53 7.11
C LEU A 364 -6.15 -10.61 7.90
N SER A 365 -6.56 -11.80 8.36
CA SER A 365 -7.77 -11.97 9.17
C SER A 365 -7.71 -11.22 10.51
N GLU A 366 -6.53 -11.11 11.12
CA GLU A 366 -6.37 -10.31 12.35
C GLU A 366 -6.44 -8.81 12.03
N LEU A 367 -5.84 -8.36 10.93
CA LEU A 367 -5.98 -6.99 10.45
C LEU A 367 -7.45 -6.65 10.16
N GLU A 368 -8.21 -7.53 9.53
CA GLU A 368 -9.65 -7.33 9.25
C GLU A 368 -10.46 -7.10 10.53
N LYS A 369 -10.09 -7.75 11.64
CA LYS A 369 -10.76 -7.59 12.94
C LYS A 369 -10.28 -6.36 13.70
N ALA A 370 -9.01 -6.00 13.56
CA ALA A 370 -8.38 -4.93 14.34
C ALA A 370 -8.49 -3.54 13.69
N PHE A 371 -8.62 -3.48 12.36
CA PHE A 371 -8.55 -2.24 11.62
C PHE A 371 -9.74 -1.31 11.92
N SER A 372 -9.40 -0.12 12.41
CA SER A 372 -10.29 1.02 12.60
C SER A 372 -9.63 2.29 12.07
N LEU A 373 -10.42 3.20 11.50
CA LEU A 373 -10.00 4.54 11.10
C LEU A 373 -9.42 5.35 12.28
N ASP A 374 -9.84 5.05 13.50
CA ASP A 374 -9.32 5.70 14.71
C ASP A 374 -7.82 5.41 14.94
N GLY A 375 -7.32 4.31 14.36
CA GLY A 375 -5.92 3.90 14.47
C GLY A 375 -5.01 4.57 13.44
N LEU A 376 -5.57 5.37 12.52
CA LEU A 376 -4.78 6.06 11.51
C LEU A 376 -3.91 7.16 12.13
N THR A 377 -2.66 7.22 11.70
CA THR A 377 -1.68 8.19 12.21
C THR A 377 -1.45 9.32 11.21
N LYS A 378 -1.10 10.51 11.73
CA LYS A 378 -0.76 11.69 10.94
C LYS A 378 0.76 11.75 10.71
N GLY A 379 1.15 12.30 9.57
CA GLY A 379 2.56 12.54 9.22
C GLY A 379 3.17 11.45 8.35
N ASN A 380 4.27 11.78 7.67
CA ASN A 380 4.92 10.87 6.73
C ASN A 380 5.40 9.60 7.43
N ALA A 381 5.06 8.45 6.84
CA ALA A 381 5.53 7.16 7.31
C ALA A 381 6.88 6.82 6.65
N LYS A 382 7.93 6.70 7.47
CA LYS A 382 9.27 6.33 7.02
C LYS A 382 9.37 4.81 6.90
N VAL A 383 9.64 4.36 5.69
CA VAL A 383 9.74 2.94 5.37
C VAL A 383 11.11 2.39 5.77
N ASP A 384 11.15 1.33 6.57
CA ASP A 384 12.35 0.62 7.02
C ASP A 384 12.37 -0.82 6.50
N GLU A 385 13.30 -1.12 5.60
CA GLU A 385 13.45 -2.45 4.99
C GLU A 385 13.71 -3.56 6.02
N LYS A 386 14.39 -3.26 7.13
CA LYS A 386 14.66 -4.25 8.18
C LYS A 386 13.37 -4.78 8.82
N LYS A 387 12.32 -3.95 8.84
CA LYS A 387 11.02 -4.36 9.34
C LYS A 387 10.34 -5.35 8.39
N LEU A 388 10.51 -5.20 7.08
CA LEU A 388 10.04 -6.19 6.11
C LEU A 388 10.79 -7.51 6.28
N GLU A 389 12.12 -7.48 6.45
CA GLU A 389 12.92 -8.69 6.69
C GLU A 389 12.48 -9.42 7.97
N PHE A 390 12.25 -8.67 9.05
CA PHE A 390 11.73 -9.21 10.32
C PHE A 390 10.38 -9.92 10.13
N LEU A 391 9.42 -9.25 9.48
CA LEU A 391 8.10 -9.83 9.21
C LEU A 391 8.22 -11.03 8.27
N ASN A 392 9.01 -10.94 7.21
CA ASN A 392 9.20 -12.04 6.26
C ASN A 392 9.79 -13.27 6.92
N LYS A 393 10.78 -13.09 7.81
CA LYS A 393 11.35 -14.18 8.62
C LYS A 393 10.27 -14.84 9.47
N HIS A 394 9.40 -14.04 10.10
CA HIS A 394 8.31 -14.57 10.91
C HIS A 394 7.36 -15.43 10.08
N PHE A 395 6.85 -14.91 8.96
CA PHE A 395 5.92 -15.64 8.12
C PHE A 395 6.57 -16.85 7.44
N PHE A 396 7.84 -16.76 7.03
CA PHE A 396 8.56 -17.93 6.51
C PHE A 396 8.63 -19.06 7.53
N LYS A 397 8.90 -18.73 8.81
CA LYS A 397 8.88 -19.75 9.87
C LYS A 397 7.52 -20.43 9.99
N LEU A 398 6.42 -19.69 9.91
CA LEU A 398 5.07 -20.26 9.95
C LEU A 398 4.81 -21.18 8.75
N GLU A 399 5.25 -20.79 7.55
CA GLU A 399 5.15 -21.63 6.35
C GLU A 399 5.96 -22.92 6.49
N LEU A 400 7.14 -22.88 7.12
CA LEU A 400 7.93 -24.08 7.40
C LEU A 400 7.33 -24.98 8.50
N GLU A 401 6.42 -24.45 9.33
CA GLU A 401 5.69 -25.22 10.34
C GLU A 401 4.42 -25.87 9.78
N ASN A 402 3.93 -25.40 8.64
CA ASN A 402 2.84 -26.02 7.90
C ASN A 402 3.38 -27.15 6.99
N PRO A 403 2.95 -28.42 7.15
CA PRO A 403 3.47 -29.54 6.36
C PRO A 403 3.30 -29.40 4.84
N ASP A 404 2.18 -28.86 4.38
CA ASP A 404 1.89 -28.72 2.95
C ASP A 404 2.76 -27.62 2.31
N SER A 405 2.90 -26.49 3.02
CA SER A 405 3.78 -25.39 2.62
C SER A 405 5.25 -25.81 2.65
N LEU A 406 5.68 -26.50 3.71
CA LEU A 406 7.03 -27.05 3.83
C LEU A 406 7.36 -27.96 2.64
N ASN A 407 6.47 -28.89 2.29
CA ASN A 407 6.65 -29.78 1.15
C ASN A 407 6.75 -29.02 -0.18
N THR A 408 5.91 -28.00 -0.36
CA THR A 408 5.92 -27.14 -1.56
C THR A 408 7.23 -26.38 -1.68
N ILE A 409 7.71 -25.78 -0.59
CA ILE A 409 8.99 -25.07 -0.53
C ILE A 409 10.16 -26.02 -0.80
N ALA A 410 10.15 -27.21 -0.20
CA ALA A 410 11.18 -28.22 -0.38
C ALA A 410 11.26 -28.70 -1.84
N ARG A 411 10.12 -28.91 -2.52
CA ARG A 411 10.08 -29.24 -3.95
C ARG A 411 10.66 -28.14 -4.83
N LYS A 412 10.35 -26.88 -4.53
CA LYS A 412 10.92 -25.74 -5.27
C LYS A 412 12.43 -25.68 -5.13
N ILE A 413 12.94 -25.84 -3.91
CA ILE A 413 14.38 -25.91 -3.64
C ILE A 413 15.02 -27.09 -4.38
N HIS A 414 14.37 -28.24 -4.34
CA HIS A 414 14.81 -29.44 -5.06
C HIS A 414 14.95 -29.17 -6.57
N GLU A 415 13.95 -28.55 -7.20
CA GLU A 415 14.00 -28.18 -8.63
C GLU A 415 15.16 -27.20 -8.92
N GLN A 416 15.32 -26.15 -8.12
CA GLN A 416 16.40 -25.17 -8.30
C GLN A 416 17.79 -25.80 -8.15
N LEU A 417 17.97 -26.68 -7.17
CA LEU A 417 19.22 -27.42 -6.99
C LEU A 417 19.51 -28.34 -8.19
N ARG A 418 18.48 -28.98 -8.78
CA ARG A 418 18.64 -29.80 -9.99
C ARG A 418 19.04 -28.97 -11.22
N GLU A 419 18.51 -27.77 -11.38
CA GLU A 419 18.85 -26.89 -12.50
C GLU A 419 20.28 -26.33 -12.41
N GLU A 420 20.76 -26.05 -11.20
CA GLU A 420 22.12 -25.52 -10.96
C GLU A 420 23.23 -26.56 -11.18
N SER A 421 22.91 -27.85 -11.16
CA SER A 421 23.90 -28.91 -11.16
C SER A 421 23.79 -29.78 -12.41
N GLY A 422 24.92 -29.95 -13.12
CA GLY A 422 25.12 -31.19 -13.86
C GLY A 422 25.12 -32.35 -12.86
N GLU A 423 24.52 -33.48 -13.20
CA GLU A 423 24.21 -34.60 -12.29
C GLU A 423 25.38 -35.14 -11.41
N SER A 424 26.62 -34.70 -11.63
CA SER A 424 27.85 -35.24 -11.04
C SER A 424 28.29 -34.68 -9.68
N ASP A 425 27.75 -33.55 -9.19
CA ASP A 425 28.29 -32.84 -8.01
C ASP A 425 27.43 -32.96 -6.71
N ILE A 426 26.27 -33.62 -6.78
CA ILE A 426 25.31 -33.71 -5.68
C ILE A 426 25.64 -34.88 -4.74
N GLN A 427 25.65 -34.65 -3.42
CA GLN A 427 26.14 -35.63 -2.44
C GLN A 427 25.09 -36.62 -1.89
N ASN A 428 23.89 -36.65 -2.47
CA ASN A 428 22.82 -37.63 -2.27
C ASN A 428 21.86 -37.50 -3.47
N PRO A 429 21.07 -38.51 -3.87
CA PRO A 429 19.92 -38.23 -4.73
C PRO A 429 19.12 -37.13 -4.03
N LEU A 430 18.87 -36.01 -4.73
CA LEU A 430 18.15 -34.86 -4.19
C LEU A 430 16.81 -35.35 -3.62
N ASP A 431 16.76 -35.58 -2.31
CA ASP A 431 15.60 -36.08 -1.61
C ASP A 431 14.85 -34.91 -0.99
N ILE A 432 13.58 -34.79 -1.35
CA ILE A 432 12.69 -33.76 -0.82
C ILE A 432 12.58 -33.90 0.70
N SER A 433 12.51 -35.11 1.25
CA SER A 433 12.40 -35.32 2.70
C SER A 433 13.66 -34.88 3.46
N TYR A 434 14.84 -35.00 2.84
CA TYR A 434 16.06 -34.43 3.40
C TYR A 434 16.03 -32.89 3.41
N ILE A 435 15.52 -32.26 2.34
CA ILE A 435 15.33 -30.80 2.29
C ILE A 435 14.32 -30.34 3.35
N GLU A 436 13.19 -31.03 3.51
CA GLU A 436 12.19 -30.74 4.55
C GLU A 436 12.78 -30.79 5.96
N ASN A 437 13.56 -31.83 6.27
CA ASN A 437 14.24 -31.94 7.56
C ASN A 437 15.23 -30.80 7.78
N ASN A 438 16.02 -30.46 6.76
CA ASN A 438 16.97 -29.35 6.84
C ASN A 438 16.27 -28.00 7.07
N LEU A 439 15.18 -27.73 6.34
CA LEU A 439 14.37 -26.53 6.53
C LEU A 439 13.78 -26.47 7.95
N SER A 440 13.26 -27.60 8.45
CA SER A 440 12.69 -27.73 9.79
C SER A 440 13.71 -27.41 10.89
N LEU A 441 14.94 -27.90 10.75
CA LEU A 441 16.05 -27.64 11.68
C LEU A 441 16.56 -26.21 11.58
N LEU A 442 16.54 -25.63 10.38
CA LEU A 442 17.10 -24.30 10.11
C LEU A 442 16.07 -23.18 10.21
N LYS A 443 14.79 -23.44 10.45
CA LYS A 443 13.69 -22.44 10.40
C LYS A 443 13.89 -21.16 11.21
N ASN A 444 14.73 -21.19 12.26
CA ASN A 444 15.05 -20.00 13.07
C ASN A 444 16.26 -19.19 12.53
N ASN A 445 17.02 -19.76 11.59
CA ASN A 445 18.29 -19.26 11.07
C ASN A 445 18.21 -18.79 9.61
N ILE A 446 17.13 -19.11 8.89
CA ILE A 446 16.87 -18.72 7.51
C ILE A 446 15.58 -17.88 7.43
N THR A 447 15.52 -16.98 6.46
CA THR A 447 14.42 -16.02 6.25
C THR A 447 13.78 -16.11 4.86
N SER A 448 14.41 -16.87 3.94
CA SER A 448 13.89 -17.12 2.61
C SER A 448 14.50 -18.39 1.98
N VAL A 449 13.91 -18.81 0.86
CA VAL A 449 14.46 -19.87 0.00
C VAL A 449 15.84 -19.51 -0.55
N ASP A 450 16.01 -18.28 -1.04
CA ASP A 450 17.30 -17.81 -1.57
C ASP A 450 18.39 -17.84 -0.50
N GLU A 451 18.06 -17.44 0.74
CA GLU A 451 19.00 -17.51 1.85
C GLU A 451 19.36 -18.96 2.20
N TYR A 452 18.41 -19.89 2.12
CA TYR A 452 18.69 -21.31 2.28
C TYR A 452 19.65 -21.81 1.19
N LEU A 453 19.36 -21.53 -0.08
CA LEU A 453 20.20 -21.94 -1.21
C LEU A 453 21.62 -21.39 -1.12
N ILE A 454 21.81 -20.21 -0.52
CA ILE A 454 23.13 -19.60 -0.31
C ILE A 454 23.82 -20.19 0.94
N LYS A 455 23.17 -20.18 2.11
CA LYS A 455 23.78 -20.50 3.41
C LYS A 455 23.83 -21.99 3.71
N ALA A 456 22.95 -22.77 3.11
CA ALA A 456 22.82 -24.22 3.34
C ALA A 456 23.27 -25.02 2.12
N ARG A 457 23.86 -24.37 1.10
CA ARG A 457 24.31 -25.00 -0.15
C ARG A 457 25.19 -26.22 0.08
N HIS A 458 26.14 -26.11 0.99
CA HIS A 458 27.08 -27.19 1.32
C HIS A 458 26.42 -28.41 1.96
N LEU A 459 25.14 -28.37 2.35
CA LEU A 459 24.42 -29.55 2.80
C LEU A 459 24.02 -30.49 1.65
N HIS A 460 23.98 -29.96 0.42
CA HIS A 460 23.56 -30.69 -0.79
C HIS A 460 24.72 -31.04 -1.72
N TYR A 461 25.83 -30.30 -1.62
CA TYR A 461 27.01 -30.47 -2.47
C TYR A 461 28.27 -30.75 -1.65
N ILE A 462 29.25 -31.38 -2.28
CA ILE A 462 30.57 -31.54 -1.65
C ILE A 462 31.30 -30.19 -1.69
N PRO A 463 31.74 -29.64 -0.55
CA PRO A 463 32.40 -28.35 -0.53
C PRO A 463 33.70 -28.36 -1.35
N ASN A 464 33.89 -27.34 -2.18
CA ASN A 464 35.15 -27.15 -2.90
C ASN A 464 36.19 -26.50 -1.97
N LEU A 465 37.12 -27.33 -1.48
CA LEU A 465 38.20 -26.92 -0.59
C LEU A 465 39.30 -26.10 -1.29
N GLY A 466 39.41 -26.21 -2.62
CA GLY A 466 40.51 -25.65 -3.42
C GLY A 466 40.15 -24.45 -4.30
N SER A 467 39.03 -23.77 -4.03
CA SER A 467 38.57 -22.64 -4.86
C SER A 467 39.69 -21.61 -5.09
N THR A 468 39.90 -21.23 -6.37
CA THR A 468 40.99 -20.37 -6.83
C THR A 468 40.67 -18.87 -6.80
N SER A 469 39.44 -18.49 -6.42
CA SER A 469 39.06 -17.09 -6.20
C SER A 469 39.17 -16.72 -4.71
N ASP A 470 39.08 -15.42 -4.41
CA ASP A 470 39.16 -14.73 -3.11
C ASP A 470 38.17 -15.19 -2.00
N SER A 471 37.70 -16.44 -2.08
CA SER A 471 36.76 -17.10 -1.20
C SER A 471 37.28 -17.25 0.23
N PRO A 472 36.38 -17.31 1.23
CA PRO A 472 36.75 -17.62 2.61
C PRO A 472 37.52 -18.95 2.75
N ALA A 473 37.23 -19.94 1.91
CA ALA A 473 37.96 -21.21 1.87
C ALA A 473 39.41 -21.03 1.45
N ALA A 474 39.65 -20.27 0.36
CA ALA A 474 40.99 -20.01 -0.16
C ALA A 474 41.86 -19.26 0.85
N LYS A 475 41.29 -18.25 1.52
CA LYS A 475 41.98 -17.47 2.56
C LYS A 475 42.37 -18.35 3.75
N TYR A 476 41.44 -19.16 4.24
CA TYR A 476 41.72 -20.08 5.34
C TYR A 476 42.72 -21.17 4.95
N LEU A 477 42.66 -21.71 3.73
CA LEU A 477 43.59 -22.73 3.24
C LEU A 477 45.06 -22.27 3.31
N VAL A 478 45.34 -21.00 2.98
CA VAL A 478 46.70 -20.42 3.08
C VAL A 478 47.19 -20.42 4.53
N GLU A 479 46.33 -20.14 5.49
CA GLU A 479 46.66 -20.19 6.92
C GLU A 479 46.80 -21.63 7.41
N ALA A 480 45.86 -22.50 7.04
CA ALA A 480 45.83 -23.91 7.41
C ALA A 480 47.07 -24.68 6.95
N ARG A 481 47.62 -24.36 5.76
CA ARG A 481 48.87 -24.97 5.25
C ARG A 481 50.13 -24.55 5.99
N LYS A 482 50.10 -23.45 6.75
CA LYS A 482 51.27 -22.95 7.49
C LYS A 482 51.41 -23.57 8.89
N SER A 483 50.43 -24.34 9.35
CA SER A 483 50.37 -24.84 10.73
C SER A 483 49.86 -26.28 10.79
N ASP A 484 50.65 -27.16 11.40
CA ASP A 484 50.24 -28.54 11.67
C ASP A 484 49.04 -28.64 12.61
N THR A 485 48.75 -27.59 13.39
CA THR A 485 47.64 -27.54 14.34
C THR A 485 46.29 -27.80 13.65
N THR A 486 46.09 -27.35 12.40
CA THR A 486 44.84 -27.65 11.67
C THR A 486 44.71 -29.15 11.40
N LYS A 487 45.80 -29.81 11.01
CA LYS A 487 45.83 -31.27 10.77
C LYS A 487 45.58 -32.04 12.05
N GLU A 488 46.14 -31.59 13.17
CA GLU A 488 45.91 -32.18 14.49
C GLU A 488 44.44 -32.06 14.93
N ILE A 489 43.82 -30.88 14.74
CA ILE A 489 42.40 -30.68 15.03
C ILE A 489 41.53 -31.62 14.20
N LEU A 490 41.80 -31.75 12.89
CA LEU A 490 41.02 -32.63 12.02
C LEU A 490 41.19 -34.11 12.38
N LYS A 491 42.42 -34.55 12.70
CA LYS A 491 42.69 -35.92 13.20
C LYS A 491 41.93 -36.20 14.49
N ALA A 492 41.98 -35.28 15.45
CA ALA A 492 41.24 -35.40 16.70
C ALA A 492 39.72 -35.48 16.44
N ALA A 493 39.20 -34.60 15.59
CA ALA A 493 37.79 -34.60 15.20
C ALA A 493 37.35 -35.93 14.56
N ILE A 494 38.15 -36.50 13.66
CA ILE A 494 37.90 -37.82 13.06
C ILE A 494 37.86 -38.91 14.14
N SER A 495 38.84 -38.93 15.05
CA SER A 495 38.91 -39.91 16.13
C SER A 495 37.67 -39.87 17.03
N PHE A 496 37.29 -38.68 17.50
CA PHE A 496 36.10 -38.55 18.34
C PHE A 496 34.83 -38.91 17.60
N LEU A 497 34.69 -38.50 16.34
CA LEU A 497 33.48 -38.76 15.57
C LEU A 497 33.33 -40.26 15.25
N ASN A 498 34.44 -40.99 15.10
CA ASN A 498 34.44 -42.46 15.00
C ASN A 498 33.91 -43.15 16.26
N GLU A 499 34.23 -42.64 17.44
CA GLU A 499 33.77 -43.17 18.73
C GLU A 499 32.39 -42.64 19.16
N SER A 500 31.96 -41.53 18.59
CA SER A 500 30.69 -40.89 18.91
C SER A 500 29.53 -41.48 18.11
N ASN A 501 28.34 -41.45 18.70
CA ASN A 501 27.07 -41.63 17.99
C ASN A 501 26.33 -40.30 17.97
N ILE A 502 26.00 -39.79 16.78
CA ILE A 502 25.34 -38.49 16.61
C ILE A 502 23.90 -38.76 16.17
N GLU A 503 23.00 -38.90 17.13
CA GLU A 503 21.57 -39.16 16.87
C GLU A 503 20.72 -37.91 17.07
N GLN A 504 21.19 -36.98 17.90
CA GLN A 504 20.52 -35.73 18.23
C GLN A 504 21.48 -34.54 18.12
N LEU A 505 20.92 -33.33 17.96
CA LEU A 505 21.71 -32.10 17.92
C LEU A 505 22.52 -31.87 19.22
N ALA A 506 22.05 -32.39 20.35
CA ALA A 506 22.77 -32.33 21.63
C ALA A 506 24.09 -33.12 21.58
N ASP A 507 24.13 -34.25 20.87
CA ASP A 507 25.32 -35.07 20.71
C ASP A 507 26.37 -34.34 19.87
N ALA A 508 25.94 -33.67 18.80
CA ALA A 508 26.83 -32.86 17.97
C ALA A 508 27.41 -31.67 18.76
N LYS A 509 26.65 -31.07 19.70
CA LYS A 509 27.17 -30.03 20.61
C LYS A 509 28.20 -30.62 21.59
N ALA A 510 27.89 -31.78 22.17
CA ALA A 510 28.79 -32.47 23.09
C ALA A 510 30.11 -32.89 22.41
N PHE A 511 30.06 -33.30 21.14
CA PHE A 511 31.23 -33.57 20.31
C PHE A 511 32.15 -32.33 20.22
N ILE A 512 31.59 -31.17 19.89
CA ILE A 512 32.38 -29.92 19.78
C ILE A 512 32.96 -29.50 21.14
N ASP A 513 32.19 -29.62 22.21
CA ASP A 513 32.68 -29.29 23.56
C ASP A 513 33.78 -30.24 24.03
N THR A 514 33.68 -31.53 23.71
CA THR A 514 34.71 -32.53 24.03
C THR A 514 35.98 -32.28 23.24
N LEU A 515 35.86 -32.07 21.93
CA LEU A 515 37.00 -31.72 21.07
C LEU A 515 37.70 -30.44 21.56
N THR A 516 36.93 -29.44 22.01
CA THR A 516 37.48 -28.20 22.56
C THR A 516 38.22 -28.41 23.88
N LYS A 517 37.73 -29.31 24.75
CA LYS A 517 38.38 -29.60 26.04
C LYS A 517 39.68 -30.39 25.90
N GLN A 518 39.75 -31.28 24.91
CA GLN A 518 40.90 -32.18 24.73
C GLN A 518 41.97 -31.62 23.79
N SER A 519 41.61 -30.65 22.93
CA SER A 519 42.58 -29.98 22.07
C SER A 519 43.35 -28.89 22.83
N THR A 520 44.63 -28.74 22.50
CA THR A 520 45.46 -27.60 22.95
C THR A 520 45.16 -26.32 22.16
N ALA A 521 44.40 -26.41 21.06
CA ALA A 521 44.03 -25.28 20.22
C ALA A 521 42.89 -24.45 20.84
N LYS A 522 42.88 -23.13 20.54
CA LYS A 522 41.78 -22.25 20.97
C LYS A 522 40.49 -22.60 20.21
N LYS A 523 39.34 -22.55 20.90
CA LYS A 523 38.00 -22.83 20.34
C LYS A 523 37.72 -22.17 18.97
N PRO A 524 38.07 -20.89 18.71
CA PRO A 524 37.86 -20.28 17.40
C PRO A 524 38.61 -20.99 16.25
N LEU A 525 39.84 -21.44 16.50
CA LEU A 525 40.64 -22.16 15.51
C LEU A 525 40.04 -23.55 15.22
N ILE A 526 39.55 -24.24 16.26
CA ILE A 526 38.85 -25.52 16.13
C ILE A 526 37.61 -25.35 15.25
N LEU A 527 36.78 -24.35 15.55
CA LEU A 527 35.56 -24.09 14.78
C LEU A 527 35.87 -23.67 13.33
N GLN A 528 36.94 -22.92 13.08
CA GLN A 528 37.36 -22.57 11.73
C GLN A 528 37.85 -23.80 10.94
N ALA A 529 38.65 -24.68 11.55
CA ALA A 529 39.13 -25.91 10.92
C ALA A 529 37.97 -26.83 10.53
N LEU A 530 37.02 -27.02 11.46
CA LEU A 530 35.81 -27.80 11.19
C LEU A 530 34.91 -27.14 10.13
N ARG A 531 34.75 -25.80 10.16
CA ARG A 531 33.97 -25.08 9.15
C ARG A 531 34.57 -25.25 7.76
N TYR A 532 35.88 -25.11 7.65
CA TYR A 532 36.57 -25.33 6.39
C TYR A 532 36.34 -26.75 5.86
N ALA A 533 36.58 -27.76 6.69
CA ALA A 533 36.44 -29.15 6.28
C ALA A 533 34.99 -29.54 5.94
N LEU A 534 34.04 -29.16 6.79
CA LEU A 534 32.64 -29.58 6.66
C LEU A 534 31.86 -28.75 5.64
N THR A 535 32.18 -27.46 5.48
CA THR A 535 31.34 -26.53 4.70
C THR A 535 32.09 -25.76 3.62
N GLY A 536 33.41 -25.94 3.48
CA GLY A 536 34.22 -25.09 2.60
C GLY A 536 34.23 -23.64 3.08
N SER A 537 34.27 -23.44 4.39
CA SER A 537 34.24 -22.11 5.03
C SER A 537 32.94 -21.32 4.81
N ALA A 538 31.84 -21.96 4.38
CA ALA A 538 30.53 -21.32 4.26
C ALA A 538 30.06 -20.77 5.63
N PRO A 539 29.69 -19.47 5.73
CA PRO A 539 29.15 -18.89 6.96
C PRO A 539 27.65 -19.20 7.12
N GLY A 540 27.09 -18.92 8.30
CA GLY A 540 25.63 -18.93 8.53
C GLY A 540 25.17 -20.02 9.50
N ILE A 541 25.35 -21.30 9.15
CA ILE A 541 24.94 -22.43 10.00
C ILE A 541 26.06 -22.73 11.02
N ASP A 542 25.72 -22.97 12.28
CA ASP A 542 26.70 -23.35 13.31
C ASP A 542 27.25 -24.78 13.08
N ILE A 543 28.43 -25.07 13.62
CA ILE A 543 29.13 -26.34 13.36
C ILE A 543 28.40 -27.56 13.94
N PRO A 544 27.89 -27.53 15.19
CA PRO A 544 27.05 -28.62 15.70
C PRO A 544 25.88 -28.96 14.77
N THR A 545 25.15 -27.97 14.27
CA THR A 545 24.01 -28.17 13.37
C THR A 545 24.45 -28.77 12.03
N ASN A 546 25.61 -28.37 11.50
CA ASN A 546 26.17 -28.99 10.30
C ASN A 546 26.52 -30.47 10.52
N VAL A 547 27.23 -30.79 11.61
CA VAL A 547 27.59 -32.18 11.93
C VAL A 547 26.35 -33.04 12.10
N TYR A 548 25.32 -32.50 12.76
CA TYR A 548 24.06 -33.19 12.96
C TYR A 548 23.34 -33.48 11.62
N ILE A 549 23.16 -32.46 10.77
CA ILE A 549 22.47 -32.62 9.48
C ILE A 549 23.21 -33.56 8.52
N LEU A 550 24.53 -33.39 8.40
CA LEU A 550 25.36 -34.24 7.53
C LEU A 550 25.42 -35.69 8.04
N GLY A 551 25.18 -35.87 9.34
CA GLY A 551 25.38 -37.15 10.02
C GLY A 551 26.85 -37.54 10.11
N LYS A 552 27.10 -38.67 10.79
CA LYS A 552 28.44 -39.20 11.05
C LYS A 552 29.23 -39.49 9.77
N SER A 553 28.63 -40.26 8.85
CA SER A 553 29.33 -40.76 7.66
C SER A 553 29.80 -39.65 6.73
N GLN A 554 28.95 -38.67 6.39
CA GLN A 554 29.38 -37.57 5.53
C GLN A 554 30.34 -36.61 6.25
N SER A 555 30.12 -36.36 7.55
CA SER A 555 31.04 -35.54 8.33
C SER A 555 32.44 -36.13 8.36
N LEU A 556 32.58 -37.44 8.61
CA LEU A 556 33.87 -38.15 8.54
C LEU A 556 34.52 -38.03 7.15
N ALA A 557 33.77 -38.35 6.09
CA ALA A 557 34.29 -38.29 4.72
C ALA A 557 34.79 -36.88 4.35
N ARG A 558 34.11 -35.82 4.81
CA ARG A 558 34.52 -34.43 4.58
C ARG A 558 35.76 -34.05 5.39
N LEU A 559 35.85 -34.49 6.65
CA LEU A 559 37.03 -34.27 7.49
C LEU A 559 38.27 -34.97 6.93
N GLU A 560 38.13 -36.23 6.50
CA GLU A 560 39.19 -37.01 5.86
C GLU A 560 39.63 -36.36 4.54
N ARG A 561 38.69 -35.98 3.69
CA ARG A 561 38.99 -35.26 2.44
C ARG A 561 39.77 -33.98 2.71
N ALA A 562 39.37 -33.20 3.72
CA ALA A 562 40.08 -31.98 4.09
C ALA A 562 41.49 -32.26 4.65
N LEU A 563 41.65 -33.32 5.43
CA LEU A 563 42.94 -33.75 5.94
C LEU A 563 43.88 -34.23 4.82
N THR A 564 43.38 -34.96 3.82
CA THR A 564 44.15 -35.37 2.64
C THR A 564 44.53 -34.18 1.76
N PHE A 565 43.66 -33.16 1.70
CA PHE A 565 43.88 -31.97 0.88
C PHE A 565 44.90 -30.98 1.46
N LEU A 566 45.13 -31.03 2.79
CA LEU A 566 46.10 -30.21 3.53
C LEU A 566 47.45 -30.93 3.67
#